data_AF-A0A942C341-F1
#
_entry.id   AF-A0A942C341-F1
#
_cell.length_a   1.000
_cell.length_b   1.000
_cell.length_c   1.000
_cell.angle_alpha   90.00
_cell.angle_beta   90.00
_cell.angle_gamma   90.00
#
_symmetry.space_group_name_H-M   'P 1'
#
loop_
_entity.id
_entity.type
_entity.pdbx_description
1 polymer ?
#
loop_
_entity_poly.entity_id
_entity_poly.type
_entity_poly.pdbx_seq_one_letter_code
_entity_poly.pdbx_strand_id
1 'polypeptide(L)'
;MKRLVFLAGFLSLALLTNLSFRVPTTVEAQAVCLTGTAPAFTFGTQKNVPLPGGGVLPDGDLFYLGANGLQFTTQSPGASFFTITPNSNANFGSYPGYPNTTSLGFVATTPNAISTAVSCLDSIWDINFEVAGTGATAGDVITLYFQQPDGSGRRTLVQLTVQADNNSARVTGLLAGATLDAVGHSPTTIGTLLPYEEAAGTAGNRTRLITLALPMNGTIPDCNQLVVEVNRAGGSGRTTVALINIVVTRNATTTATGTGIQTGQQGTYPTAARCANVCPACPTISCDLTICFADACTWCNRLDFASYRRDYWVSIPNYNMGLMVSPYGFNGILVRQALGCSGFTRNDPYSKMVAEYVAAQLSVQHALPFWYPQLSKQKLACHVRVPMAMPGMPAPASSLPATLSNGVVLDGNSSLQDLFTATNWAALKGNTSDHQKLLAIYMQLNNCKKD
;
A
#
# COMPACT_ATOMS: atom_id res chain seq x y z
N MET A 1 -21.28 57.05 35.97
CA MET A 1 -21.67 56.29 34.75
C MET A 1 -20.60 56.21 33.65
N LYS A 2 -19.70 57.18 33.46
CA LYS A 2 -18.68 57.13 32.37
C LYS A 2 -17.54 56.09 32.52
N ARG A 3 -17.30 55.52 33.70
CA ARG A 3 -16.23 54.51 33.93
C ARG A 3 -16.63 53.06 33.64
N LEU A 4 -17.93 52.75 33.57
CA LEU A 4 -18.42 51.38 33.32
C LEU A 4 -18.45 51.01 31.83
N VAL A 5 -18.57 52.01 30.94
CA VAL A 5 -18.59 51.80 29.48
C VAL A 5 -17.20 51.47 28.93
N PHE A 6 -16.13 52.00 29.52
CA PHE A 6 -14.76 51.70 29.09
C PHE A 6 -14.32 50.26 29.45
N LEU A 7 -14.81 49.70 30.56
CA LEU A 7 -14.45 48.34 30.97
C LEU A 7 -15.16 47.28 30.10
N ALA A 8 -16.41 47.53 29.71
CA ALA A 8 -17.16 46.65 28.82
C ALA A 8 -16.59 46.63 27.39
N GLY A 9 -16.12 47.79 26.89
CA GLY A 9 -15.49 47.90 25.56
C GLY A 9 -14.15 47.15 25.45
N PHE A 10 -13.33 47.17 26.51
CA PHE A 10 -12.06 46.42 26.53
C PHE A 10 -12.27 44.90 26.67
N LEU A 11 -13.30 44.47 27.40
CA LEU A 11 -13.60 43.04 27.52
C LEU A 11 -14.15 42.46 26.20
N SER A 12 -14.96 43.22 25.45
CA SER A 12 -15.43 42.78 24.13
C SER A 12 -14.32 42.75 23.08
N LEU A 13 -13.36 43.67 23.13
CA LEU A 13 -12.23 43.69 22.19
C LEU A 13 -11.22 42.58 22.48
N ALA A 14 -11.05 42.18 23.75
CA ALA A 14 -10.22 41.03 24.14
C ALA A 14 -10.87 39.66 23.84
N LEU A 15 -12.21 39.59 23.81
CA LEU A 15 -12.92 38.38 23.34
C LEU A 15 -12.92 38.27 21.80
N LEU A 16 -12.95 39.39 21.07
CA LEU A 16 -12.92 39.38 19.60
C LEU A 16 -11.52 39.11 19.02
N THR A 17 -10.43 39.38 19.75
CA THR A 17 -9.06 39.03 19.30
C THR A 17 -8.65 37.59 19.61
N ASN A 18 -9.34 36.89 20.51
CA ASN A 18 -9.12 35.46 20.76
C ASN A 18 -9.89 34.52 19.81
N LEU A 19 -10.82 35.04 19.00
CA LEU A 19 -11.64 34.23 18.08
C LEU A 19 -11.07 34.12 16.65
N SER A 20 -9.96 34.80 16.34
CA SER A 20 -9.44 34.90 14.96
C SER A 20 -8.21 34.02 14.65
N PHE A 21 -7.82 33.10 15.54
CA PHE A 21 -6.80 32.07 15.24
C PHE A 21 -7.35 30.66 15.49
N ARG A 22 -8.44 30.30 14.80
CA ARG A 22 -8.63 28.91 14.37
C ARG A 22 -8.51 28.89 12.86
N VAL A 23 -7.26 28.81 12.40
CA VAL A 23 -6.99 28.25 11.08
C VAL A 23 -7.43 26.78 11.18
N PRO A 24 -8.40 26.30 10.38
CA PRO A 24 -8.47 24.88 10.13
C PRO A 24 -7.25 24.56 9.27
N THR A 25 -6.11 24.24 9.90
CA THR A 25 -5.05 23.54 9.19
C THR A 25 -5.50 22.09 9.09
N THR A 26 -6.42 21.79 8.18
CA THR A 26 -6.45 20.46 7.58
C THR A 26 -5.10 20.33 6.88
N VAL A 27 -4.12 19.77 7.57
CA VAL A 27 -2.88 19.35 6.93
C VAL A 27 -3.28 18.12 6.13
N GLU A 28 -3.54 18.30 4.83
CA GLU A 28 -3.70 17.16 3.93
C GLU A 28 -2.35 16.46 3.87
N ALA A 29 -2.22 15.37 4.62
CA ALA A 29 -1.09 14.47 4.44
C ALA A 29 -1.38 13.69 3.15
N GLN A 30 -0.49 13.81 2.17
CA GLN A 30 -0.50 12.85 1.07
C GLN A 30 -0.27 11.46 1.66
N ALA A 31 -1.16 10.50 1.36
CA ALA A 31 -0.80 9.11 1.57
C ALA A 31 0.54 8.85 0.89
N VAL A 32 1.46 8.15 1.58
CA VAL A 32 2.56 7.47 0.88
C VAL A 32 1.91 6.34 0.09
N CYS A 33 1.40 6.66 -1.10
CA CYS A 33 0.88 5.67 -2.00
C CYS A 33 2.06 4.93 -2.64
N LEU A 34 2.01 3.61 -2.61
CA LEU A 34 3.02 2.80 -3.27
C LEU A 34 2.80 2.85 -4.77
N THR A 35 3.88 2.98 -5.52
CA THR A 35 3.89 2.86 -6.97
C THR A 35 4.67 1.64 -7.41
N GLY A 36 4.32 1.10 -8.56
CA GLY A 36 4.99 -0.03 -9.18
C GLY A 36 4.83 0.04 -10.69
N THR A 37 5.76 -0.56 -11.44
CA THR A 37 5.72 -0.51 -12.91
C THR A 37 5.60 -1.93 -13.44
N ALA A 38 4.51 -2.20 -14.18
CA ALA A 38 4.35 -3.44 -14.93
C ALA A 38 5.08 -3.32 -16.28
N PRO A 39 5.71 -4.40 -16.78
CA PRO A 39 6.43 -4.35 -18.03
C PRO A 39 5.43 -4.25 -19.19
N ALA A 40 5.66 -3.28 -20.08
CA ALA A 40 4.81 -3.00 -21.22
C ALA A 40 5.48 -3.38 -22.54
N PHE A 41 4.67 -3.87 -23.47
CA PHE A 41 5.11 -4.36 -24.78
C PHE A 41 4.25 -3.76 -25.87
N THR A 42 4.78 -3.69 -27.09
CA THR A 42 4.03 -3.24 -28.25
C THR A 42 4.34 -4.15 -29.43
N PHE A 43 3.38 -4.28 -30.34
CA PHE A 43 3.66 -4.87 -31.64
C PHE A 43 4.57 -3.97 -32.48
N GLY A 44 5.44 -4.59 -33.26
CA GLY A 44 6.29 -3.95 -34.25
C GLY A 44 5.49 -3.37 -35.41
N THR A 45 6.15 -2.55 -36.23
CA THR A 45 5.52 -1.94 -37.41
C THR A 45 5.37 -2.93 -38.56
N GLN A 46 6.19 -3.98 -38.60
CA GLN A 46 6.14 -5.00 -39.63
C GLN A 46 5.07 -6.06 -39.29
N LYS A 47 4.12 -6.25 -40.21
CA LYS A 47 3.08 -7.28 -40.13
C LYS A 47 3.51 -8.56 -40.87
N ASN A 48 2.85 -9.68 -40.58
CA ASN A 48 3.12 -10.99 -41.18
C ASN A 48 4.60 -11.42 -41.04
N VAL A 49 5.20 -11.23 -39.87
CA VAL A 49 6.61 -11.56 -39.63
C VAL A 49 6.78 -13.09 -39.57
N PRO A 50 7.66 -13.71 -40.36
CA PRO A 50 7.87 -15.15 -40.34
C PRO A 50 8.43 -15.65 -39.00
N LEU A 51 7.91 -16.76 -38.49
CA LEU A 51 8.43 -17.40 -37.28
C LEU A 51 9.56 -18.40 -37.60
N PRO A 52 10.59 -18.49 -36.74
CA PRO A 52 11.54 -19.60 -36.78
C PRO A 52 10.80 -20.92 -36.54
N GLY A 53 10.68 -21.77 -37.57
CA GLY A 53 9.94 -23.04 -37.51
C GLY A 53 8.64 -23.09 -38.32
N GLY A 54 8.29 -22.00 -39.03
CA GLY A 54 7.11 -21.93 -39.91
C GLY A 54 5.94 -21.19 -39.29
N GLY A 55 5.09 -20.60 -40.14
CA GLY A 55 4.01 -19.69 -39.74
C GLY A 55 4.40 -18.22 -39.79
N VAL A 56 3.42 -17.35 -39.54
CA VAL A 56 3.58 -15.89 -39.55
C VAL A 56 2.90 -15.27 -38.33
N LEU A 57 3.49 -14.21 -37.79
CA LEU A 57 2.88 -13.32 -36.82
C LEU A 57 2.08 -12.26 -37.58
N PRO A 58 0.74 -12.38 -37.69
CA PRO A 58 -0.05 -11.45 -38.49
C PRO A 58 0.11 -10.02 -37.98
N ASP A 59 0.16 -9.85 -36.66
CA ASP A 59 0.25 -8.56 -36.00
C ASP A 59 1.66 -8.01 -35.80
N GLY A 60 2.68 -8.74 -36.25
CA GLY A 60 4.07 -8.40 -36.04
C GLY A 60 4.64 -9.00 -34.76
N ASP A 61 5.93 -8.81 -34.56
CA ASP A 61 6.63 -9.27 -33.34
C ASP A 61 6.37 -8.31 -32.16
N LEU A 62 6.52 -8.81 -30.93
CA LEU A 62 6.42 -8.03 -29.71
C LEU A 62 7.78 -7.44 -29.32
N PHE A 63 7.77 -6.19 -28.85
CA PHE A 63 8.95 -5.46 -28.39
C PHE A 63 8.72 -4.89 -26.99
N TYR A 64 9.74 -5.03 -26.13
CA TYR A 64 9.72 -4.50 -24.78
C TYR A 64 9.98 -2.99 -24.76
N LEU A 65 9.14 -2.24 -24.05
CA LEU A 65 9.25 -0.77 -23.96
C LEU A 65 10.26 -0.27 -22.91
N GLY A 66 10.98 -1.18 -22.24
CA GLY A 66 12.04 -0.81 -21.29
C GLY A 66 11.49 -0.04 -20.10
N ALA A 67 12.09 1.12 -19.81
CA ALA A 67 11.68 1.99 -18.71
C ALA A 67 10.26 2.58 -18.88
N ASN A 68 9.69 2.54 -20.09
CA ASN A 68 8.34 3.04 -20.39
C ASN A 68 7.26 1.96 -20.14
N GLY A 69 7.34 1.30 -18.98
CA GLY A 69 6.33 0.36 -18.52
C GLY A 69 5.03 1.05 -18.08
N LEU A 70 3.99 0.26 -17.80
CA LEU A 70 2.73 0.78 -17.28
C LEU A 70 2.86 0.98 -15.77
N GLN A 71 2.89 2.24 -15.32
CA GLN A 71 2.96 2.58 -13.90
C GLN A 71 1.59 2.41 -13.23
N PHE A 72 1.60 1.85 -12.03
CA PHE A 72 0.46 1.69 -11.14
C PHE A 72 0.68 2.42 -9.83
N THR A 73 -0.43 2.86 -9.24
CA THR A 73 -0.50 3.50 -7.93
C THR A 73 -1.54 2.80 -7.08
N THR A 74 -1.17 2.43 -5.86
CA THR A 74 -2.13 1.91 -4.87
C THR A 74 -3.11 3.00 -4.44
N GLN A 75 -4.40 2.65 -4.38
CA GLN A 75 -5.50 3.56 -4.02
C GLN A 75 -6.14 3.23 -2.66
N SER A 76 -5.64 2.21 -1.97
CA SER A 76 -6.28 1.65 -0.77
C SER A 76 -5.25 1.10 0.22
N PRO A 77 -5.55 1.09 1.53
CA PRO A 77 -4.74 0.43 2.56
C PRO A 77 -4.51 -1.07 2.30
N GLY A 78 -3.46 -1.63 2.91
CA GLY A 78 -3.25 -3.08 3.00
C GLY A 78 -2.85 -3.75 1.68
N ALA A 79 -2.53 -2.92 0.70
CA ALA A 79 -2.04 -3.31 -0.61
C ALA A 79 -0.56 -2.96 -0.75
N SER A 80 0.23 -3.84 -1.36
CA SER A 80 1.61 -3.51 -1.69
C SER A 80 2.02 -4.03 -3.06
N PHE A 81 3.11 -3.47 -3.56
CA PHE A 81 3.76 -3.94 -4.77
C PHE A 81 5.06 -4.67 -4.42
N PHE A 82 5.41 -5.64 -5.23
CA PHE A 82 6.73 -6.24 -5.24
C PHE A 82 7.14 -6.57 -6.67
N THR A 83 8.44 -6.60 -6.91
CA THR A 83 9.00 -6.96 -8.21
C THR A 83 9.13 -8.47 -8.31
N ILE A 84 8.77 -9.00 -9.47
CA ILE A 84 8.94 -10.42 -9.80
C ILE A 84 10.06 -10.53 -10.84
N THR A 85 11.19 -11.06 -10.42
CA THR A 85 12.33 -11.30 -11.30
C THR A 85 12.22 -12.69 -11.95
N PRO A 86 12.37 -12.81 -13.28
CA PRO A 86 12.40 -14.11 -13.97
C PRO A 86 13.39 -15.05 -13.29
N ASN A 87 12.99 -16.32 -13.13
CA ASN A 87 13.77 -17.39 -12.50
C ASN A 87 14.05 -17.23 -11.00
N SER A 88 13.39 -16.28 -10.30
CA SER A 88 13.48 -16.16 -8.85
C SER A 88 12.38 -16.95 -8.15
N ASN A 89 12.78 -17.91 -7.31
CA ASN A 89 11.84 -18.72 -6.53
C ASN A 89 11.26 -17.98 -5.31
N ALA A 90 11.68 -16.75 -5.02
CA ALA A 90 11.30 -16.05 -3.79
C ALA A 90 9.81 -15.66 -3.75
N ASN A 91 9.31 -15.09 -4.85
CA ASN A 91 8.00 -14.41 -4.82
C ASN A 91 6.98 -14.96 -5.82
N PHE A 92 7.38 -15.62 -6.92
CA PHE A 92 6.44 -16.18 -7.91
C PHE A 92 7.01 -17.39 -8.70
N GLY A 93 8.08 -18.02 -8.21
CA GLY A 93 8.68 -19.20 -8.84
C GLY A 93 9.43 -18.90 -10.15
N SER A 94 9.84 -19.97 -10.86
CA SER A 94 10.15 -19.88 -12.29
C SER A 94 8.83 -19.64 -13.03
N TYR A 95 8.76 -18.56 -13.80
CA TYR A 95 7.58 -18.18 -14.59
C TYR A 95 8.02 -17.82 -16.01
N PRO A 96 7.14 -17.90 -17.03
CA PRO A 96 7.46 -17.62 -18.43
C PRO A 96 7.62 -16.12 -18.70
N GLY A 97 8.37 -15.42 -17.85
CA GLY A 97 8.75 -14.03 -18.05
C GLY A 97 9.83 -13.91 -19.12
N TYR A 98 9.88 -12.76 -19.78
CA TYR A 98 10.92 -12.49 -20.76
C TYR A 98 12.25 -12.19 -20.06
N PRO A 99 13.39 -12.73 -20.55
CA PRO A 99 14.70 -12.41 -19.99
C PRO A 99 14.92 -10.90 -19.88
N ASN A 100 15.53 -10.45 -18.77
CA ASN A 100 15.81 -9.04 -18.48
C ASN A 100 14.57 -8.13 -18.33
N THR A 101 13.37 -8.71 -18.15
CA THR A 101 12.18 -7.96 -17.76
C THR A 101 11.84 -8.22 -16.31
N THR A 102 11.09 -7.33 -15.67
CA THR A 102 10.59 -7.54 -14.31
C THR A 102 9.10 -7.33 -14.28
N SER A 103 8.36 -8.34 -13.84
CA SER A 103 6.91 -8.29 -13.68
C SER A 103 6.51 -7.63 -12.37
N LEU A 104 5.26 -7.17 -12.28
CA LEU A 104 4.73 -6.46 -11.11
C LEU A 104 3.76 -7.36 -10.34
N GLY A 105 4.08 -7.65 -9.09
CA GLY A 105 3.15 -8.31 -8.17
C GLY A 105 2.36 -7.29 -7.37
N PHE A 106 1.03 -7.41 -7.37
CA PHE A 106 0.11 -6.67 -6.52
C PHE A 106 -0.47 -7.61 -5.46
N VAL A 107 -0.33 -7.25 -4.19
CA VAL A 107 -0.76 -8.09 -3.07
C VAL A 107 -1.78 -7.38 -2.20
N ALA A 108 -2.82 -8.11 -1.80
CA ALA A 108 -3.82 -7.67 -0.82
C ALA A 108 -3.79 -8.58 0.42
N THR A 109 -3.68 -8.00 1.62
CA THR A 109 -3.52 -8.75 2.89
C THR A 109 -4.63 -8.54 3.90
N THR A 110 -5.33 -7.40 3.86
CA THR A 110 -6.33 -7.02 4.89
C THR A 110 -7.66 -7.74 4.68
N PRO A 111 -8.14 -8.55 5.65
CA PRO A 111 -9.45 -9.21 5.55
C PRO A 111 -10.62 -8.21 5.52
N ASN A 112 -11.71 -8.58 4.81
CA ASN A 112 -12.91 -7.74 4.64
C ASN A 112 -12.63 -6.33 4.09
N ALA A 113 -11.58 -6.19 3.29
CA ALA A 113 -11.18 -4.93 2.69
C ALA A 113 -11.02 -5.05 1.18
N ILE A 114 -11.22 -3.92 0.51
CA ILE A 114 -10.98 -3.80 -0.93
C ILE A 114 -9.60 -3.16 -1.10
N SER A 115 -8.73 -3.87 -1.81
CA SER A 115 -7.41 -3.40 -2.20
C SER A 115 -7.39 -3.11 -3.71
N THR A 116 -7.02 -1.89 -4.11
CA THR A 116 -7.01 -1.43 -5.50
C THR A 116 -5.67 -0.82 -5.89
N ALA A 117 -5.22 -1.15 -7.10
CA ALA A 117 -4.12 -0.50 -7.80
C ALA A 117 -4.60 -0.01 -9.16
N VAL A 118 -4.33 1.25 -9.48
CA VAL A 118 -4.80 1.92 -10.69
C VAL A 118 -3.60 2.33 -11.54
N SER A 119 -3.62 2.01 -12.83
CA SER A 119 -2.55 2.39 -13.75
C SER A 119 -2.65 3.85 -14.17
N CYS A 120 -1.54 4.40 -14.68
CA CYS A 120 -1.61 5.54 -15.58
C CYS A 120 -2.38 5.16 -16.83
N LEU A 121 -2.93 6.16 -17.49
CA LEU A 121 -3.80 5.98 -18.64
C LEU A 121 -3.00 5.54 -19.89
N ASP A 122 -3.45 4.46 -20.54
CA ASP A 122 -2.79 3.90 -21.74
C ASP A 122 -3.82 3.20 -22.66
N SER A 123 -3.39 2.80 -23.87
CA SER A 123 -4.18 1.99 -24.81
C SER A 123 -3.74 0.55 -24.70
N ILE A 124 -4.51 -0.28 -23.98
CA ILE A 124 -4.15 -1.66 -23.65
C ILE A 124 -4.78 -2.62 -24.65
N TRP A 125 -3.97 -3.55 -25.15
CA TRP A 125 -4.35 -4.57 -26.12
C TRP A 125 -4.60 -5.93 -25.45
N ASP A 126 -3.57 -6.47 -24.79
CA ASP A 126 -3.64 -7.75 -24.06
C ASP A 126 -3.07 -7.59 -22.65
N ILE A 127 -3.55 -8.43 -21.74
CA ILE A 127 -3.08 -8.48 -20.34
C ILE A 127 -2.71 -9.92 -20.01
N ASN A 128 -1.44 -10.14 -19.71
CA ASN A 128 -0.91 -11.43 -19.27
C ASN A 128 -0.65 -11.37 -17.77
N PHE A 129 -1.37 -12.19 -17.01
CA PHE A 129 -1.33 -12.16 -15.56
C PHE A 129 -1.48 -13.55 -14.94
N GLU A 130 -1.16 -13.64 -13.65
CA GLU A 130 -1.32 -14.84 -12.85
C GLU A 130 -1.95 -14.47 -11.51
N VAL A 131 -2.63 -15.43 -10.88
CA VAL A 131 -3.22 -15.25 -9.55
C VAL A 131 -2.61 -16.27 -8.60
N ALA A 132 -2.26 -15.82 -7.39
CA ALA A 132 -1.76 -16.67 -6.33
C ALA A 132 -2.50 -16.44 -5.01
N GLY A 133 -2.55 -17.49 -4.19
CA GLY A 133 -3.13 -17.46 -2.85
C GLY A 133 -2.29 -18.21 -1.83
N THR A 134 -2.20 -17.65 -0.63
CA THR A 134 -1.63 -18.33 0.55
C THR A 134 -2.47 -18.06 1.80
N GLY A 135 -2.61 -19.06 2.66
CA GLY A 135 -3.50 -19.00 3.82
C GLY A 135 -4.99 -19.07 3.44
N ALA A 136 -5.85 -18.44 4.24
CA ALA A 136 -7.30 -18.45 4.01
C ALA A 136 -7.73 -17.31 3.08
N THR A 137 -7.96 -17.62 1.80
CA THR A 137 -8.32 -16.67 0.74
C THR A 137 -9.63 -17.03 0.04
N ALA A 138 -10.28 -18.13 0.44
CA ALA A 138 -11.57 -18.55 -0.07
C ALA A 138 -12.61 -17.42 0.00
N GLY A 139 -13.29 -17.17 -1.12
CA GLY A 139 -14.25 -16.08 -1.28
C GLY A 139 -13.64 -14.74 -1.68
N ASP A 140 -12.30 -14.62 -1.76
CA ASP A 140 -11.67 -13.44 -2.33
C ASP A 140 -12.11 -13.26 -3.79
N VAL A 141 -12.42 -12.02 -4.18
CA VAL A 141 -12.82 -11.67 -5.54
C VAL A 141 -11.76 -10.76 -6.15
N ILE A 142 -11.14 -11.22 -7.24
CA ILE A 142 -10.19 -10.45 -8.04
C ILE A 142 -10.92 -9.91 -9.27
N THR A 143 -10.81 -8.62 -9.51
CA THR A 143 -11.41 -7.97 -10.68
C THR A 143 -10.36 -7.12 -11.40
N LEU A 144 -10.20 -7.35 -12.71
CA LEU A 144 -9.52 -6.43 -13.60
C LEU A 144 -10.59 -5.63 -14.35
N TYR A 145 -10.49 -4.31 -14.34
CA TYR A 145 -11.46 -3.44 -15.02
C TYR A 145 -10.82 -2.17 -15.57
N PHE A 146 -11.48 -1.56 -16.55
CA PHE A 146 -11.13 -0.22 -17.01
C PHE A 146 -11.96 0.86 -16.33
N GLN A 147 -11.34 2.01 -16.10
CA GLN A 147 -12.01 3.23 -15.68
C GLN A 147 -11.41 4.46 -16.37
N GLN A 148 -12.15 5.55 -16.35
CA GLN A 148 -11.66 6.88 -16.73
C GLN A 148 -10.85 7.52 -15.58
N PRO A 149 -10.04 8.56 -15.85
CA PRO A 149 -9.23 9.23 -14.81
C PRO A 149 -10.02 9.78 -13.61
N ASP A 150 -11.31 10.07 -13.80
CA ASP A 150 -12.23 10.53 -12.75
C ASP A 150 -12.87 9.36 -11.96
N GLY A 151 -12.49 8.12 -12.26
CA GLY A 151 -13.05 6.90 -11.67
C GLY A 151 -14.38 6.45 -12.30
N SER A 152 -14.92 7.20 -13.27
CA SER A 152 -16.16 6.84 -13.95
C SER A 152 -15.94 5.77 -15.03
N GLY A 153 -17.03 5.32 -15.66
CA GLY A 153 -16.94 4.44 -16.82
C GLY A 153 -16.39 3.05 -16.52
N ARG A 154 -16.58 2.54 -15.30
CA ARG A 154 -16.11 1.21 -14.87
C ARG A 154 -16.62 0.11 -15.82
N ARG A 155 -15.68 -0.63 -16.41
CA ARG A 155 -15.96 -1.78 -17.29
C ARG A 155 -15.13 -2.98 -16.87
N THR A 156 -15.79 -3.98 -16.29
CA THR A 156 -15.13 -5.22 -15.87
C THR A 156 -14.60 -6.00 -17.07
N LEU A 157 -13.30 -6.30 -17.05
CA LEU A 157 -12.62 -7.08 -18.07
C LEU A 157 -12.67 -8.57 -17.74
N VAL A 158 -12.26 -8.92 -16.53
CA VAL A 158 -12.36 -10.28 -15.99
C VAL A 158 -12.56 -10.21 -14.49
N GLN A 159 -13.31 -11.17 -13.98
CA GLN A 159 -13.51 -11.38 -12.55
C GLN A 159 -13.27 -12.85 -12.20
N LEU A 160 -12.50 -13.07 -11.14
CA LEU A 160 -12.12 -14.37 -10.62
C LEU A 160 -12.53 -14.45 -9.14
N THR A 161 -13.12 -15.56 -8.72
CA THR A 161 -13.46 -15.81 -7.31
C THR A 161 -12.70 -17.02 -6.80
N VAL A 162 -11.90 -16.83 -5.75
CA VAL A 162 -11.16 -17.91 -5.10
C VAL A 162 -12.14 -18.88 -4.45
N GLN A 163 -12.03 -20.17 -4.77
CA GLN A 163 -12.97 -21.18 -4.29
C GLN A 163 -12.68 -21.61 -2.85
N ALA A 164 -13.64 -22.33 -2.25
CA ALA A 164 -13.56 -22.82 -0.89
C ALA A 164 -12.39 -23.79 -0.63
N ASP A 165 -11.86 -24.41 -1.68
CA ASP A 165 -10.68 -25.28 -1.60
C ASP A 165 -9.37 -24.51 -1.38
N ASN A 166 -9.38 -23.17 -1.48
CA ASN A 166 -8.19 -22.28 -1.50
C ASN A 166 -7.13 -22.65 -2.56
N ASN A 167 -7.46 -23.54 -3.48
CA ASN A 167 -6.53 -24.13 -4.45
C ASN A 167 -6.97 -23.86 -5.88
N SER A 168 -8.01 -23.05 -6.09
CA SER A 168 -8.47 -22.68 -7.41
C SER A 168 -9.21 -21.34 -7.41
N ALA A 169 -9.22 -20.69 -8.58
CA ALA A 169 -10.01 -19.51 -8.85
C ALA A 169 -11.00 -19.80 -9.98
N ARG A 170 -12.27 -19.44 -9.79
CA ARG A 170 -13.31 -19.58 -10.81
C ARG A 170 -13.50 -18.27 -11.56
N VAL A 171 -13.58 -18.32 -12.87
CA VAL A 171 -13.99 -17.16 -13.68
C VAL A 171 -15.47 -16.88 -13.43
N THR A 172 -15.79 -15.73 -12.85
CA THR A 172 -17.16 -15.31 -12.54
C THR A 172 -17.65 -14.16 -13.41
N GLY A 173 -16.74 -13.50 -14.15
CA GLY A 173 -17.09 -12.46 -15.11
C GLY A 173 -16.03 -12.33 -16.19
N LEU A 174 -16.46 -12.01 -17.40
CA LEU A 174 -15.60 -11.75 -18.55
C LEU A 174 -16.30 -10.71 -19.44
N LEU A 175 -15.55 -9.73 -19.93
CA LEU A 175 -16.07 -8.73 -20.87
C LEU A 175 -16.58 -9.41 -22.14
N ALA A 176 -17.74 -8.97 -22.63
CA ALA A 176 -18.28 -9.46 -23.89
C ALA A 176 -17.29 -9.22 -25.05
N GLY A 177 -16.97 -10.28 -25.78
CA GLY A 177 -16.01 -10.25 -26.90
C GLY A 177 -14.54 -10.35 -26.50
N ALA A 178 -14.20 -10.28 -25.21
CA ALA A 178 -12.86 -10.63 -24.75
C ALA A 178 -12.68 -12.16 -24.76
N THR A 179 -11.44 -12.59 -25.00
CA THR A 179 -11.06 -13.99 -24.89
C THR A 179 -10.12 -14.17 -23.72
N LEU A 180 -10.33 -15.24 -22.96
CA LEU A 180 -9.50 -15.61 -21.84
C LEU A 180 -8.89 -16.97 -22.16
N ASP A 181 -7.57 -17.02 -22.20
CA ASP A 181 -6.81 -18.25 -22.35
C ASP A 181 -5.96 -18.46 -21.11
N ALA A 182 -5.89 -19.68 -20.62
CA ALA A 182 -5.02 -20.03 -19.52
C ALA A 182 -4.20 -21.23 -19.97
N VAL A 183 -2.88 -21.15 -19.89
CA VAL A 183 -1.99 -22.15 -20.49
C VAL A 183 -2.36 -23.56 -20.02
N GLY A 184 -2.77 -24.42 -20.96
CA GLY A 184 -3.24 -25.79 -20.68
C GLY A 184 -4.74 -25.96 -20.47
N HIS A 185 -5.53 -24.88 -20.61
CA HIS A 185 -6.99 -24.89 -20.50
C HIS A 185 -7.62 -24.40 -21.82
N SER A 186 -8.40 -25.27 -22.48
CA SER A 186 -9.19 -24.92 -23.67
C SER A 186 -10.32 -23.94 -23.28
N PRO A 187 -10.83 -23.10 -24.21
CA PRO A 187 -11.11 -21.68 -23.98
C PRO A 187 -11.78 -21.41 -22.64
N THR A 188 -11.13 -20.55 -21.86
CA THR A 188 -11.57 -20.22 -20.52
C THR A 188 -12.81 -19.33 -20.63
N THR A 189 -13.96 -19.84 -20.20
CA THR A 189 -15.23 -19.13 -20.22
C THR A 189 -15.69 -18.83 -18.80
N ILE A 190 -16.76 -18.05 -18.64
CA ILE A 190 -17.38 -17.87 -17.33
C ILE A 190 -17.79 -19.25 -16.79
N GLY A 191 -17.39 -19.53 -15.55
CA GLY A 191 -17.58 -20.81 -14.89
C GLY A 191 -16.34 -21.70 -14.89
N THR A 192 -15.35 -21.46 -15.77
CA THR A 192 -14.10 -22.23 -15.80
C THR A 192 -13.36 -22.10 -14.47
N LEU A 193 -12.84 -23.23 -14.00
CA LEU A 193 -12.02 -23.33 -12.80
C LEU A 193 -10.54 -23.35 -13.18
N LEU A 194 -9.76 -22.42 -12.63
CA LEU A 194 -8.33 -22.29 -12.83
C LEU A 194 -7.61 -22.79 -11.57
N PRO A 195 -6.91 -23.94 -11.61
CA PRO A 195 -6.22 -24.49 -10.45
C PRO A 195 -4.96 -23.68 -10.10
N TYR A 196 -4.61 -23.66 -8.81
CA TYR A 196 -3.34 -23.18 -8.29
C TYR A 196 -2.32 -24.32 -8.30
N GLU A 197 -1.79 -24.61 -9.48
CA GLU A 197 -0.96 -25.79 -9.74
C GLU A 197 0.55 -25.52 -9.72
N GLU A 198 0.98 -24.25 -9.80
CA GLU A 198 2.39 -23.88 -9.83
C GLU A 198 2.83 -23.23 -8.50
N ALA A 199 4.07 -23.44 -8.07
CA ALA A 199 4.61 -22.83 -6.85
C ALA A 199 4.93 -21.34 -7.07
N ALA A 200 4.52 -20.48 -6.13
CA ALA A 200 4.71 -19.04 -6.16
C ALA A 200 5.55 -18.51 -4.97
N GLY A 201 6.45 -19.32 -4.43
CA GLY A 201 7.30 -18.92 -3.30
C GLY A 201 6.47 -18.50 -2.09
N THR A 202 6.73 -17.31 -1.54
CA THR A 202 5.93 -16.83 -0.39
C THR A 202 4.46 -16.62 -0.73
N ALA A 203 4.10 -16.36 -2.00
CA ALA A 203 2.72 -16.12 -2.42
C ALA A 203 1.85 -17.40 -2.44
N GLY A 204 2.42 -18.56 -2.10
CA GLY A 204 1.72 -19.84 -2.02
C GLY A 204 1.76 -20.58 -3.35
N ASN A 205 0.59 -21.00 -3.83
CA ASN A 205 0.44 -21.59 -5.16
C ASN A 205 -0.27 -20.60 -6.08
N ARG A 206 0.01 -20.69 -7.38
CA ARG A 206 -0.51 -19.82 -8.42
C ARG A 206 -1.12 -20.58 -9.57
N THR A 207 -1.99 -19.89 -10.31
CA THR A 207 -2.41 -20.33 -11.64
C THR A 207 -1.22 -20.36 -12.59
N ARG A 208 -1.36 -21.10 -13.68
CA ARG A 208 -0.59 -20.84 -14.90
C ARG A 208 -0.92 -19.47 -15.47
N LEU A 209 -0.12 -19.05 -16.46
CA LEU A 209 -0.30 -17.79 -17.17
C LEU A 209 -1.70 -17.69 -17.76
N ILE A 210 -2.37 -16.59 -17.43
CA ILE A 210 -3.67 -16.21 -17.96
C ILE A 210 -3.47 -15.05 -18.92
N THR A 211 -3.93 -15.23 -20.14
CA THR A 211 -3.95 -14.22 -21.20
C THR A 211 -5.37 -13.73 -21.38
N LEU A 212 -5.60 -12.46 -21.05
CA LEU A 212 -6.83 -11.76 -21.40
C LEU A 212 -6.58 -10.94 -22.67
N ALA A 213 -7.15 -11.39 -23.77
CA ALA A 213 -7.09 -10.68 -25.04
C ALA A 213 -8.38 -9.90 -25.29
N LEU A 214 -8.24 -8.59 -25.50
CA LEU A 214 -9.36 -7.68 -25.59
C LEU A 214 -9.93 -7.61 -27.02
N PRO A 215 -11.23 -7.31 -27.19
CA PRO A 215 -11.83 -7.15 -28.52
C PRO A 215 -11.29 -5.90 -29.22
N MET A 216 -10.58 -6.09 -30.32
CA MET A 216 -9.96 -5.02 -31.13
C MET A 216 -10.91 -4.38 -32.16
N ASN A 217 -12.22 -4.54 -31.96
CA ASN A 217 -13.26 -4.03 -32.85
C ASN A 217 -13.70 -2.59 -32.51
N GLY A 218 -12.94 -1.87 -31.69
CA GLY A 218 -13.25 -0.50 -31.25
C GLY A 218 -14.35 -0.39 -30.19
N THR A 219 -14.82 -1.52 -29.63
CA THR A 219 -15.83 -1.50 -28.55
C THR A 219 -15.29 -1.02 -27.21
N ILE A 220 -13.98 -1.16 -27.00
CA ILE A 220 -13.27 -0.58 -25.87
C ILE A 220 -12.69 0.76 -26.32
N PRO A 221 -13.10 1.89 -25.71
CA PRO A 221 -12.47 3.17 -25.96
C PRO A 221 -10.97 3.07 -25.68
N ASP A 222 -10.15 3.65 -26.54
CA ASP A 222 -8.73 3.83 -26.22
C ASP A 222 -8.59 4.69 -24.95
N CYS A 223 -7.42 4.63 -24.32
CA CYS A 223 -7.04 5.54 -23.23
C CYS A 223 -7.86 5.36 -21.93
N ASN A 224 -7.72 4.19 -21.31
CA ASN A 224 -8.29 3.93 -19.98
C ASN A 224 -7.19 3.68 -18.94
N GLN A 225 -7.55 3.81 -17.67
CA GLN A 225 -6.77 3.27 -16.57
C GLN A 225 -7.17 1.81 -16.34
N LEU A 226 -6.19 0.91 -16.28
CA LEU A 226 -6.37 -0.46 -15.84
C LEU A 226 -6.34 -0.50 -14.31
N VAL A 227 -7.37 -1.12 -13.74
CA VAL A 227 -7.48 -1.31 -12.29
C VAL A 227 -7.38 -2.79 -11.96
N VAL A 228 -6.53 -3.08 -10.99
CA VAL A 228 -6.48 -4.36 -10.28
C VAL A 228 -7.17 -4.18 -8.94
N GLU A 229 -8.29 -4.86 -8.73
CA GLU A 229 -9.05 -4.84 -7.48
C GLU A 229 -9.07 -6.24 -6.88
N VAL A 230 -8.75 -6.34 -5.59
CA VAL A 230 -8.89 -7.56 -4.80
C VAL A 230 -9.79 -7.24 -3.61
N ASN A 231 -10.99 -7.79 -3.62
CA ASN A 231 -11.91 -7.75 -2.48
C ASN A 231 -11.65 -8.98 -1.60
N ARG A 232 -11.04 -8.76 -0.45
CA ARG A 232 -10.67 -9.82 0.49
C ARG A 232 -11.89 -10.23 1.32
N ALA A 233 -12.14 -11.54 1.39
CA ALA A 233 -13.05 -12.12 2.35
C ALA A 233 -12.48 -12.05 3.79
N GLY A 234 -13.17 -12.65 4.76
CA GLY A 234 -12.78 -12.59 6.18
C GLY A 234 -11.58 -13.45 6.58
N GLY A 235 -10.94 -14.17 5.65
CA GLY A 235 -9.85 -15.09 5.94
C GLY A 235 -8.50 -14.41 6.18
N SER A 236 -7.68 -14.97 7.10
CA SER A 236 -6.32 -14.51 7.41
C SER A 236 -5.28 -14.99 6.40
N GLY A 237 -5.54 -14.80 5.11
CA GLY A 237 -4.66 -15.15 4.00
C GLY A 237 -4.11 -13.93 3.25
N ARG A 238 -3.54 -14.20 2.08
CA ARG A 238 -3.05 -13.22 1.12
C ARG A 238 -3.41 -13.67 -0.29
N THR A 239 -4.01 -12.75 -1.04
CA THR A 239 -4.27 -12.92 -2.47
C THR A 239 -3.38 -11.98 -3.27
N THR A 240 -2.81 -12.49 -4.35
CA THR A 240 -1.81 -11.79 -5.15
C THR A 240 -2.14 -11.89 -6.63
N VAL A 241 -2.00 -10.79 -7.35
CA VAL A 241 -2.14 -10.72 -8.81
C VAL A 241 -0.78 -10.30 -9.38
N ALA A 242 -0.18 -11.17 -10.19
CA ALA A 242 1.07 -10.87 -10.88
C ALA A 242 0.79 -10.42 -12.31
N LEU A 243 1.09 -9.17 -12.63
CA LEU A 243 1.04 -8.63 -13.98
C LEU A 243 2.36 -8.99 -14.69
N ILE A 244 2.32 -10.06 -15.48
CA ILE A 244 3.49 -10.64 -16.13
C ILE A 244 3.94 -9.74 -17.26
N ASN A 245 3.01 -9.37 -18.14
CA ASN A 245 3.23 -8.34 -19.15
C ASN A 245 1.91 -7.75 -19.64
N ILE A 246 1.99 -6.53 -20.16
CA ILE A 246 0.84 -5.81 -20.71
C ILE A 246 1.21 -5.37 -22.12
N VAL A 247 0.42 -5.78 -23.11
CA VAL A 247 0.58 -5.31 -24.48
C VAL A 247 -0.21 -4.02 -24.61
N VAL A 248 0.43 -2.97 -25.13
CA VAL A 248 -0.15 -1.65 -25.33
C VAL A 248 0.03 -1.22 -26.78
N THR A 249 -0.88 -0.37 -27.25
CA THR A 249 -0.83 0.21 -28.59
C THR A 249 -0.09 1.53 -28.55
N ARG A 250 0.97 1.65 -29.35
CA ARG A 250 1.74 2.90 -29.49
C ARG A 250 1.52 3.53 -30.86
N ASN A 251 1.80 4.83 -30.96
CA ASN A 251 1.80 5.57 -32.21
C ASN A 251 3.18 5.50 -32.88
N ALA A 252 3.20 5.35 -34.19
CA ALA A 252 4.44 5.29 -34.98
C ALA A 252 5.06 6.68 -35.26
N THR A 253 4.62 7.73 -34.57
CA THR A 253 5.22 9.07 -34.68
C THR A 253 6.65 9.09 -34.15
N THR A 254 6.96 8.23 -33.17
CA THR A 254 8.32 7.88 -32.78
C THR A 254 8.49 6.37 -32.82
N THR A 255 9.66 5.91 -33.26
CA THR A 255 9.99 4.49 -33.35
C THR A 255 11.36 4.22 -32.74
N ALA A 256 11.54 3.02 -32.21
CA ALA A 256 12.84 2.49 -31.81
C ALA A 256 13.12 1.19 -32.55
N THR A 257 14.37 0.75 -32.51
CA THR A 257 14.80 -0.57 -32.98
C THR A 257 15.14 -1.46 -31.80
N GLY A 258 14.90 -2.75 -31.94
CA GLY A 258 15.18 -3.72 -30.89
C GLY A 258 15.08 -5.14 -31.42
N THR A 259 15.29 -6.10 -30.53
CA THR A 259 15.10 -7.50 -30.84
C THR A 259 13.67 -7.90 -30.50
N GLY A 260 12.96 -8.41 -31.50
CA GLY A 260 11.62 -8.95 -31.34
C GLY A 260 11.64 -10.19 -30.46
N ILE A 261 10.65 -10.29 -29.59
CA ILE A 261 10.60 -11.26 -28.50
C ILE A 261 10.25 -12.67 -29.01
N GLN A 262 9.39 -12.75 -30.01
CA GLN A 262 8.88 -14.01 -30.53
C GLN A 262 9.79 -14.56 -31.62
N THR A 263 10.38 -13.70 -32.46
CA THR A 263 11.23 -14.14 -33.58
C THR A 263 12.71 -14.12 -33.25
N GLY A 264 13.13 -13.32 -32.25
CA GLY A 264 14.54 -13.04 -31.96
C GLY A 264 15.23 -12.18 -33.01
N GLN A 265 14.50 -11.67 -34.02
CA GLN A 265 15.05 -10.83 -35.08
C GLN A 265 15.04 -9.36 -34.72
N GLN A 266 15.94 -8.57 -35.31
CA GLN A 266 15.85 -7.12 -35.19
C GLN A 266 14.62 -6.59 -35.94
N GLY A 267 13.94 -5.63 -35.33
CA GLY A 267 12.82 -4.94 -35.97
C GLY A 267 12.60 -3.54 -35.40
N THR A 268 11.65 -2.83 -36.00
CA THR A 268 11.24 -1.48 -35.61
C THR A 268 9.88 -1.52 -34.92
N TYR A 269 9.73 -0.74 -33.85
CA TYR A 269 8.50 -0.68 -33.08
C TYR A 269 8.14 0.76 -32.68
N PRO A 270 6.83 1.09 -32.63
CA PRO A 270 6.35 2.39 -32.20
C PRO A 270 6.59 2.63 -30.70
N THR A 271 6.97 3.83 -30.30
CA THR A 271 7.23 4.17 -28.89
C THR A 271 6.36 5.31 -28.35
N ALA A 272 5.75 6.12 -29.21
CA ALA A 272 4.93 7.23 -28.75
C ALA A 272 3.67 6.72 -28.06
N ALA A 273 3.38 7.22 -26.86
CA ALA A 273 2.10 6.94 -26.20
C ALA A 273 0.93 7.45 -27.06
N ARG A 274 -0.15 6.66 -27.13
CA ARG A 274 -1.40 7.10 -27.75
C ARG A 274 -2.15 8.13 -26.91
N CYS A 275 -1.90 8.11 -25.61
CA CYS A 275 -2.68 8.83 -24.65
C CYS A 275 -1.82 9.79 -23.83
N ALA A 276 -2.46 10.80 -23.24
CA ALA A 276 -1.81 11.64 -22.27
C ALA A 276 -1.42 10.82 -21.03
N ASN A 277 -0.22 11.07 -20.49
CA ASN A 277 0.25 10.40 -19.29
C ASN A 277 -0.48 10.94 -18.04
N VAL A 278 -1.71 10.48 -17.82
CA VAL A 278 -2.54 10.84 -16.68
C VAL A 278 -2.51 9.70 -15.67
N CYS A 279 -1.74 9.89 -14.61
CA CYS A 279 -1.63 8.93 -13.50
C CYS A 279 -2.61 9.29 -12.38
N PRO A 280 -3.20 8.30 -11.70
CA PRO A 280 -4.04 8.55 -10.54
C PRO A 280 -3.22 9.20 -9.42
N ALA A 281 -3.79 10.22 -8.80
CA ALA A 281 -3.19 10.84 -7.62
C ALA A 281 -3.13 9.83 -6.47
N CYS A 282 -2.18 10.01 -5.54
CA CYS A 282 -2.28 9.33 -4.25
C CYS A 282 -3.58 9.77 -3.58
N PRO A 283 -4.34 8.86 -2.96
CA PRO A 283 -5.49 9.26 -2.14
C PRO A 283 -5.02 10.25 -1.07
N THR A 284 -5.73 11.37 -0.94
CA THR A 284 -5.48 12.35 0.11
C THR A 284 -5.97 11.78 1.44
N ILE A 285 -5.08 11.72 2.43
CA ILE A 285 -5.48 11.38 3.78
C ILE A 285 -5.89 12.67 4.45
N SER A 286 -7.19 12.80 4.72
CA SER A 286 -7.68 13.90 5.55
C SER A 286 -7.26 13.66 6.99
N CYS A 287 -6.53 14.61 7.54
CA CYS A 287 -6.09 14.61 8.93
C CYS A 287 -6.96 15.57 9.72
N ASP A 288 -7.94 15.03 10.45
CA ASP A 288 -8.77 15.81 11.36
C ASP A 288 -7.94 16.43 12.50
N LEU A 289 -6.86 15.76 12.89
CA LEU A 289 -5.95 16.17 13.94
C LEU A 289 -4.54 15.61 13.70
N THR A 290 -3.53 16.43 13.95
CA THR A 290 -2.15 15.98 14.09
C THR A 290 -1.77 15.99 15.57
N ILE A 291 -1.40 14.83 16.10
CA ILE A 291 -0.97 14.69 17.49
C ILE A 291 0.51 15.01 17.57
N CYS A 292 0.85 15.67 18.67
CA CYS A 292 2.19 16.02 19.07
C CYS A 292 2.74 14.92 19.99
N PHE A 293 3.68 14.12 19.51
CA PHE A 293 4.26 13.02 20.27
C PHE A 293 5.51 13.49 21.00
N ALA A 294 5.49 13.44 22.33
CA ALA A 294 6.71 13.66 23.11
C ALA A 294 7.48 12.34 23.23
N ASP A 295 8.80 12.42 23.09
CA ASP A 295 9.67 11.26 23.30
C ASP A 295 9.66 10.77 24.75
N ALA A 296 10.14 9.55 24.98
CA ALA A 296 10.14 8.93 26.30
C ALA A 296 10.84 9.78 27.37
N CYS A 297 11.97 10.40 27.04
CA CYS A 297 12.72 11.28 27.93
C CYS A 297 11.91 12.54 28.32
N THR A 298 11.20 13.13 27.36
CA THR A 298 10.34 14.29 27.60
C THR A 298 9.18 13.94 28.52
N TRP A 299 8.58 12.76 28.36
CA TRP A 299 7.54 12.28 29.28
C TRP A 299 8.06 12.00 30.68
N CYS A 300 9.30 11.48 30.83
CA CYS A 300 9.93 11.36 32.15
C CYS A 300 9.92 12.69 32.91
N ASN A 301 10.33 13.76 32.24
CA ASN A 301 10.34 15.10 32.84
C ASN A 301 8.92 15.61 33.10
N ARG A 302 7.98 15.46 32.15
CA ARG A 302 6.60 15.94 32.30
C ARG A 302 5.88 15.30 33.48
N LEU A 303 6.08 14.00 33.72
CA LEU A 303 5.41 13.29 34.82
C LEU A 303 5.86 13.76 36.22
N ASP A 304 6.97 14.50 36.34
CA ASP A 304 7.40 15.14 37.59
C ASP A 304 6.61 16.42 37.93
N PHE A 305 6.03 17.08 36.94
CA PHE A 305 5.34 18.35 37.14
C PHE A 305 3.85 18.16 37.46
N ALA A 306 3.37 18.88 38.49
CA ALA A 306 1.98 18.83 38.92
C ALA A 306 0.99 19.25 37.82
N SER A 307 1.38 20.18 36.94
CA SER A 307 0.57 20.67 35.82
C SER A 307 0.25 19.61 34.76
N TYR A 308 1.04 18.53 34.72
CA TYR A 308 0.82 17.40 33.81
C TYR A 308 0.08 16.24 34.47
N ARG A 309 -0.27 16.32 35.76
CA ARG A 309 -1.05 15.28 36.44
C ARG A 309 -2.47 15.22 35.90
N ARG A 310 -2.75 14.15 35.16
CA ARG A 310 -4.09 13.76 34.70
C ARG A 310 -4.28 12.26 34.95
N ASP A 311 -5.51 11.78 34.80
CA ASP A 311 -5.83 10.36 34.88
C ASP A 311 -5.37 9.63 33.61
N TYR A 312 -4.05 9.52 33.45
CA TYR A 312 -3.44 8.73 32.39
C TYR A 312 -3.43 7.25 32.78
N TRP A 313 -3.57 6.41 31.76
CA TRP A 313 -3.59 4.96 31.86
C TRP A 313 -2.78 4.39 30.70
N VAL A 314 -1.70 3.68 30.99
CA VAL A 314 -0.82 3.11 29.96
C VAL A 314 -0.75 1.60 30.10
N SER A 315 -0.63 0.92 28.96
CA SER A 315 -0.27 -0.50 28.93
C SER A 315 1.23 -0.66 28.73
N ILE A 316 1.88 -1.44 29.59
CA ILE A 316 3.29 -1.82 29.50
C ILE A 316 3.34 -3.31 29.15
N PRO A 317 3.70 -3.67 27.91
CA PRO A 317 3.75 -5.07 27.49
C PRO A 317 4.63 -5.91 28.43
N ASN A 318 4.18 -7.13 28.75
CA ASN A 318 4.86 -8.11 29.62
C ASN A 318 5.01 -7.75 31.11
N TYR A 319 4.62 -6.57 31.58
CA TYR A 319 4.81 -6.17 32.98
C TYR A 319 3.52 -6.12 33.80
N ASN A 320 2.41 -5.70 33.19
CA ASN A 320 1.14 -5.43 33.88
C ASN A 320 0.04 -6.43 33.55
N MET A 321 0.38 -7.61 33.01
CA MET A 321 -0.60 -8.59 32.50
C MET A 321 -1.58 -8.01 31.47
N GLY A 322 -1.20 -6.93 30.78
CA GLY A 322 -2.06 -6.20 29.84
C GLY A 322 -3.03 -5.21 30.50
N LEU A 323 -3.03 -5.07 31.83
CA LEU A 323 -3.91 -4.14 32.55
C LEU A 323 -3.36 -2.72 32.52
N MET A 324 -4.16 -1.74 32.14
CA MET A 324 -3.69 -0.35 32.12
C MET A 324 -3.29 0.11 33.54
N VAL A 325 -2.16 0.78 33.66
CA VAL A 325 -1.64 1.31 34.93
C VAL A 325 -1.48 2.83 34.86
N SER A 326 -1.70 3.49 36.00
CA SER A 326 -1.47 4.93 36.11
C SER A 326 0.04 5.23 36.25
N PRO A 327 0.55 6.30 35.63
CA PRO A 327 1.90 6.82 35.93
C PRO A 327 1.99 7.44 37.32
N TYR A 328 0.88 7.54 38.06
CA TYR A 328 0.82 8.06 39.42
C TYR A 328 0.49 6.96 40.44
N GLY A 329 0.90 7.17 41.68
CA GLY A 329 0.70 6.21 42.77
C GLY A 329 1.67 5.03 42.73
N PHE A 330 1.25 3.88 43.27
CA PHE A 330 2.11 2.70 43.48
C PHE A 330 2.71 2.13 42.18
N ASN A 331 1.94 2.19 41.08
CA ASN A 331 2.39 1.69 39.77
C ASN A 331 3.20 2.72 38.96
N GLY A 332 3.33 3.97 39.45
CA GLY A 332 4.06 5.02 38.74
C GLY A 332 5.54 4.71 38.53
N ILE A 333 6.14 3.91 39.43
CA ILE A 333 7.53 3.46 39.28
C ILE A 333 7.71 2.56 38.05
N LEU A 334 6.73 1.70 37.74
CA LEU A 334 6.77 0.81 36.58
C LEU A 334 6.69 1.61 35.28
N VAL A 335 5.81 2.62 35.23
CA VAL A 335 5.70 3.49 34.04
C VAL A 335 6.99 4.27 33.82
N ARG A 336 7.60 4.79 34.89
CA ARG A 336 8.90 5.47 34.81
C ARG A 336 10.04 4.55 34.39
N GLN A 337 10.06 3.31 34.87
CA GLN A 337 11.03 2.30 34.44
C GLN A 337 10.85 1.95 32.96
N ALA A 338 9.60 1.80 32.49
CA ALA A 338 9.31 1.52 31.08
C ALA A 338 9.71 2.67 30.15
N LEU A 339 9.53 3.92 30.58
CA LEU A 339 10.04 5.12 29.88
C LEU A 339 11.57 5.26 29.97
N GLY A 340 12.23 4.47 30.85
CA GLY A 340 13.66 4.53 31.09
C GLY A 340 14.11 5.78 31.85
N CYS A 341 13.23 6.37 32.66
CA CYS A 341 13.57 7.47 33.55
C CYS A 341 14.69 7.03 34.52
N SER A 342 15.60 7.95 34.85
CA SER A 342 16.76 7.70 35.75
C SER A 342 17.90 6.85 35.17
N GLY A 343 18.04 6.78 33.84
CA GLY A 343 19.19 6.16 33.18
C GLY A 343 19.13 4.63 33.13
N PHE A 344 17.98 4.03 33.45
CA PHE A 344 17.73 2.59 33.31
C PHE A 344 17.33 2.16 31.89
N THR A 345 17.43 3.05 30.90
CA THR A 345 17.12 2.75 29.49
C THR A 345 18.03 1.63 29.00
N ARG A 346 17.48 0.42 28.87
CA ARG A 346 18.17 -0.67 28.19
C ARG A 346 18.26 -0.34 26.70
N ASN A 347 19.43 -0.59 26.12
CA ASN A 347 19.74 -0.17 24.76
C ASN A 347 19.21 -1.13 23.67
N ASP A 348 18.57 -2.23 24.07
CA ASP A 348 18.01 -3.22 23.15
C ASP A 348 16.75 -2.68 22.42
N PRO A 349 16.48 -3.14 21.18
CA PRO A 349 15.36 -2.65 20.38
C PRO A 349 13.99 -2.79 21.06
N TYR A 350 13.78 -3.87 21.84
CA TYR A 350 12.53 -4.11 22.54
C TYR A 350 12.29 -3.05 23.61
N SER A 351 13.27 -2.79 24.47
CA SER A 351 13.12 -1.80 25.56
C SER A 351 12.91 -0.38 25.02
N LYS A 352 13.61 -0.01 23.94
CA LYS A 352 13.40 1.28 23.24
C LYS A 352 12.01 1.38 22.63
N MET A 353 11.54 0.32 21.97
CA MET A 353 10.19 0.27 21.40
C MET A 353 9.13 0.42 22.51
N VAL A 354 9.28 -0.26 23.65
CA VAL A 354 8.36 -0.13 24.78
C VAL A 354 8.34 1.28 25.36
N ALA A 355 9.51 1.91 25.51
CA ALA A 355 9.60 3.28 26.01
C ALA A 355 8.82 4.26 25.12
N GLU A 356 9.05 4.21 23.80
CA GLU A 356 8.35 5.06 22.85
C GLU A 356 6.86 4.71 22.72
N TYR A 357 6.49 3.44 22.86
CA TYR A 357 5.09 3.02 22.90
C TYR A 357 4.34 3.60 24.10
N VAL A 358 4.94 3.58 25.29
CA VAL A 358 4.35 4.19 26.50
C VAL A 358 4.28 5.71 26.34
N ALA A 359 5.33 6.34 25.80
CA ALA A 359 5.36 7.77 25.51
C ALA A 359 4.27 8.18 24.49
N ALA A 360 4.03 7.35 23.48
CA ALA A 360 2.97 7.57 22.50
C ALA A 360 1.58 7.48 23.14
N GLN A 361 1.32 6.48 23.99
CA GLN A 361 0.05 6.37 24.72
C GLN A 361 -0.23 7.60 25.61
N LEU A 362 0.79 8.12 26.30
CA LEU A 362 0.68 9.34 27.11
C LEU A 362 0.42 10.56 26.22
N SER A 363 1.11 10.69 25.09
CA SER A 363 0.93 11.79 24.13
C SER A 363 -0.50 11.83 23.57
N VAL A 364 -1.05 10.67 23.18
CA VAL A 364 -2.43 10.57 22.72
C VAL A 364 -3.39 11.01 23.82
N GLN A 365 -3.25 10.48 25.04
CA GLN A 365 -4.13 10.85 26.15
C GLN A 365 -4.04 12.31 26.56
N HIS A 366 -2.86 12.92 26.36
CA HIS A 366 -2.67 14.34 26.62
C HIS A 366 -3.40 15.20 25.59
N ALA A 367 -3.36 14.81 24.32
CA ALA A 367 -3.95 15.54 23.21
C ALA A 367 -5.47 15.29 23.05
N LEU A 368 -5.94 14.09 23.41
CA LEU A 368 -7.31 13.63 23.14
C LEU A 368 -8.03 13.26 24.45
N PRO A 369 -9.06 14.02 24.86
CA PRO A 369 -10.01 13.54 25.86
C PRO A 369 -10.80 12.36 25.27
N PHE A 370 -10.99 11.29 26.05
CA PHE A 370 -11.61 10.03 25.58
C PHE A 370 -10.91 9.42 24.36
N TRP A 371 -9.60 9.22 24.47
CA TRP A 371 -8.72 8.81 23.38
C TRP A 371 -9.06 7.47 22.70
N TYR A 372 -9.58 6.48 23.43
CA TYR A 372 -9.65 5.11 22.92
C TYR A 372 -10.51 4.98 21.65
N PRO A 373 -11.75 5.52 21.57
CA PRO A 373 -12.54 5.50 20.33
C PRO A 373 -11.98 6.40 19.22
N GLN A 374 -11.09 7.33 19.54
CA GLN A 374 -10.50 8.26 18.57
C GLN A 374 -9.30 7.65 17.85
N LEU A 375 -8.62 6.67 18.45
CA LEU A 375 -7.41 6.07 17.86
C LEU A 375 -7.62 5.49 16.45
N SER A 376 -8.77 4.85 16.20
CA SER A 376 -9.12 4.28 14.89
C SER A 376 -9.23 5.33 13.77
N LYS A 377 -9.53 6.58 14.15
CA LYS A 377 -9.64 7.72 13.23
C LYS A 377 -8.30 8.40 12.95
N GLN A 378 -7.32 8.17 13.82
CA GLN A 378 -6.00 8.80 13.71
C GLN A 378 -5.10 7.99 12.78
N LYS A 379 -5.01 8.39 11.51
CA LYS A 379 -4.20 7.72 10.49
C LYS A 379 -2.70 7.95 10.70
N LEU A 380 -1.87 6.93 10.50
CA LEU A 380 -0.43 7.02 10.70
C LEU A 380 0.23 8.04 9.78
N ALA A 381 -0.24 8.23 8.54
CA ALA A 381 0.29 9.27 7.66
C ALA A 381 0.14 10.69 8.23
N CYS A 382 -0.85 10.92 9.11
CA CYS A 382 -1.04 12.20 9.78
C CYS A 382 -0.01 12.47 10.88
N HIS A 383 0.64 11.40 11.35
CA HIS A 383 1.48 11.43 12.54
C HIS A 383 2.93 11.05 12.25
N VAL A 384 3.21 10.25 11.22
CA VAL A 384 4.55 9.84 10.83
C VAL A 384 5.13 10.87 9.85
N ARG A 385 6.28 11.44 10.19
CA ARG A 385 7.01 12.37 9.33
C ARG A 385 8.22 11.68 8.73
N VAL A 386 8.34 11.76 7.41
CA VAL A 386 9.59 11.43 6.73
C VAL A 386 10.61 12.52 7.08
N PRO A 387 11.75 12.19 7.69
CA PRO A 387 12.74 13.21 8.03
C PRO A 387 13.25 13.87 6.75
N MET A 388 13.26 15.20 6.72
CA MET A 388 13.80 15.93 5.57
C MET A 388 15.30 15.65 5.42
N ALA A 389 15.76 15.50 4.18
CA ALA A 389 17.19 15.42 3.89
C ALA A 389 17.89 16.66 4.44
N MET A 390 18.95 16.45 5.23
CA MET A 390 19.89 17.53 5.52
C MET A 390 20.77 17.77 4.28
N PRO A 391 21.21 19.01 4.00
CA PRO A 391 22.13 19.28 2.90
C PRO A 391 23.37 18.36 2.98
N GLY A 392 23.61 17.56 1.94
CA GLY A 392 24.74 16.63 1.88
C GLY A 392 24.50 15.23 2.50
N MET A 393 23.30 14.92 2.99
CA MET A 393 22.93 13.57 3.46
C MET A 393 21.64 13.09 2.78
N PRO A 394 21.55 11.80 2.37
CA PRO A 394 20.30 11.24 1.89
C PRO A 394 19.23 11.29 3.00
N ALA A 395 17.98 11.59 2.62
CA ALA A 395 16.87 11.52 3.56
C ALA A 395 16.79 10.12 4.18
N PRO A 396 16.57 10.00 5.50
CA PRO A 396 16.25 8.71 6.10
C PRO A 396 15.05 8.07 5.40
N ALA A 397 15.11 6.77 5.17
CA ALA A 397 14.01 6.04 4.58
C ALA A 397 12.75 6.19 5.44
N SER A 398 11.60 6.31 4.77
CA SER A 398 10.29 6.24 5.45
C SER A 398 10.19 4.92 6.21
N SER A 399 9.70 5.00 7.45
CA SER A 399 9.39 3.81 8.28
C SER A 399 8.13 3.08 7.83
N LEU A 400 7.33 3.72 6.95
CA LEU A 400 6.13 3.14 6.35
C LEU A 400 6.34 2.92 4.84
N PRO A 401 5.80 1.82 4.27
CA PRO A 401 5.09 0.74 4.96
C PRO A 401 6.04 -0.22 5.70
N ALA A 402 5.56 -0.87 6.76
CA ALA A 402 6.27 -1.90 7.51
C ALA A 402 5.46 -3.19 7.57
N THR A 403 6.04 -4.30 7.11
CA THR A 403 5.44 -5.65 7.22
C THR A 403 6.06 -6.39 8.39
N LEU A 404 5.23 -6.83 9.34
CA LEU A 404 5.65 -7.63 10.50
C LEU A 404 5.67 -9.13 10.16
N SER A 405 6.34 -9.94 10.97
CA SER A 405 6.49 -11.39 10.74
C SER A 405 5.17 -12.18 10.78
N ASN A 406 4.10 -11.62 11.35
CA ASN A 406 2.74 -12.17 11.27
C ASN A 406 1.96 -11.77 10.01
N GLY A 407 2.58 -11.06 9.07
CA GLY A 407 1.95 -10.58 7.84
C GLY A 407 1.15 -9.28 7.98
N VAL A 408 1.04 -8.71 9.19
CA VAL A 408 0.42 -7.39 9.35
C VAL A 408 1.27 -6.33 8.66
N VAL A 409 0.65 -5.52 7.80
CA VAL A 409 1.28 -4.39 7.12
C VAL A 409 0.76 -3.10 7.76
N LEU A 410 1.68 -2.31 8.32
CA LEU A 410 1.41 -0.94 8.76
C LEU A 410 1.81 0.02 7.64
N ASP A 411 0.90 0.86 7.20
CA ASP A 411 1.05 1.85 6.14
C ASP A 411 0.47 3.21 6.56
N GLY A 412 0.48 4.20 5.66
CA GLY A 412 -0.05 5.54 5.97
C GLY A 412 -1.55 5.56 6.33
N ASN A 413 -2.32 4.56 5.87
CA ASN A 413 -3.75 4.44 6.09
C ASN A 413 -4.11 3.63 7.34
N SER A 414 -3.12 2.95 7.92
CA SER A 414 -3.23 2.28 9.21
C SER A 414 -3.52 3.33 10.29
N SER A 415 -4.26 2.96 11.32
CA SER A 415 -4.57 3.84 12.44
C SER A 415 -3.53 3.74 13.55
N LEU A 416 -3.52 4.69 14.48
CA LEU A 416 -2.77 4.56 15.73
C LEU A 416 -3.22 3.32 16.54
N GLN A 417 -4.50 2.92 16.43
CA GLN A 417 -4.98 1.69 17.04
C GLN A 417 -4.33 0.44 16.44
N ASP A 418 -4.15 0.41 15.12
CA ASP A 418 -3.46 -0.69 14.43
C ASP A 418 -2.00 -0.77 14.86
N LEU A 419 -1.32 0.38 14.94
CA LEU A 419 0.05 0.48 15.46
C LEU A 419 0.16 -0.06 16.89
N PHE A 420 -0.75 0.33 17.79
CA PHE A 420 -0.74 -0.12 19.19
C PHE A 420 -1.05 -1.63 19.30
N THR A 421 -2.00 -2.11 18.51
CA THR A 421 -2.36 -3.55 18.45
C THR A 421 -1.17 -4.38 17.95
N ALA A 422 -0.54 -3.92 16.86
CA ALA A 422 0.67 -4.53 16.30
C ALA A 422 1.84 -4.52 17.30
N THR A 423 1.98 -3.43 18.07
CA THR A 423 3.01 -3.31 19.12
C THR A 423 2.78 -4.29 20.26
N ASN A 424 1.55 -4.43 20.75
CA ASN A 424 1.23 -5.40 21.79
C ASN A 424 1.50 -6.83 21.32
N TRP A 425 1.14 -7.16 20.08
CA TRP A 425 1.45 -8.46 19.48
C TRP A 425 2.97 -8.68 19.38
N ALA A 426 3.71 -7.72 18.83
CA ALA A 426 5.15 -7.85 18.62
C ALA A 426 5.92 -7.93 19.95
N ALA A 427 5.44 -7.25 20.99
CA ALA A 427 6.03 -7.34 22.31
C ALA A 427 5.86 -8.73 22.97
N LEU A 428 4.78 -9.45 22.64
CA LEU A 428 4.51 -10.79 23.18
C LEU A 428 5.10 -11.92 22.33
N LYS A 429 5.09 -11.75 20.99
CA LYS A 429 5.34 -12.83 20.03
C LYS A 429 6.29 -12.44 18.88
N GLY A 430 6.60 -11.16 18.74
CA GLY A 430 7.45 -10.65 17.66
C GLY A 430 8.93 -10.94 17.90
N ASN A 431 9.70 -10.88 16.82
CA ASN A 431 11.15 -11.01 16.87
C ASN A 431 11.84 -9.63 16.90
N THR A 432 13.17 -9.61 17.02
CA THR A 432 13.96 -8.37 17.04
C THR A 432 13.76 -7.50 15.80
N SER A 433 13.51 -8.10 14.63
CA SER A 433 13.23 -7.35 13.40
C SER A 433 11.89 -6.61 13.46
N ASP A 434 10.86 -7.25 14.03
CA ASP A 434 9.56 -6.60 14.25
C ASP A 434 9.69 -5.43 15.24
N HIS A 435 10.46 -5.60 16.31
CA HIS A 435 10.74 -4.52 17.28
C HIS A 435 11.46 -3.34 16.63
N GLN A 436 12.44 -3.59 15.75
CA GLN A 436 13.16 -2.54 15.02
C GLN A 436 12.25 -1.79 14.04
N LYS A 437 11.37 -2.49 13.31
CA LYS A 437 10.40 -1.86 12.40
C LYS A 437 9.43 -0.96 13.15
N LEU A 438 8.87 -1.44 14.26
CA LEU A 438 7.96 -0.65 15.08
C LEU A 438 8.65 0.53 15.75
N LEU A 439 9.87 0.34 16.28
CA LEU A 439 10.67 1.43 16.84
C LEU A 439 10.94 2.52 15.79
N ALA A 440 11.25 2.14 14.54
CA ALA A 440 11.45 3.10 13.46
C ALA A 440 10.19 3.94 13.19
N ILE A 441 8.99 3.34 13.26
CA ILE A 441 7.72 4.08 13.14
C ILE A 441 7.57 5.06 14.31
N TYR A 442 7.76 4.61 15.54
CA TYR A 442 7.64 5.47 16.72
C TYR A 442 8.62 6.65 16.69
N MET A 443 9.87 6.43 16.29
CA MET A 443 10.88 7.48 16.17
C MET A 443 10.55 8.51 15.07
N GLN A 444 9.72 8.16 14.10
CA GLN A 444 9.24 9.06 13.06
C GLN A 444 7.88 9.67 13.36
N LEU A 445 7.26 9.37 14.51
CA LEU A 445 6.07 10.10 14.94
C LEU A 445 6.41 11.58 15.13
N ASN A 446 5.44 12.45 14.88
CA ASN A 446 5.59 13.89 14.85
C ASN A 446 6.03 14.39 16.23
N ASN A 447 7.34 14.62 16.39
CA ASN A 447 7.94 15.02 17.65
C ASN A 447 7.85 16.53 17.84
N CYS A 448 7.24 16.96 18.93
CA CYS A 448 7.32 18.36 19.34
C CYS A 448 8.52 18.59 20.24
N LYS A 449 9.66 18.88 19.62
CA LYS A 449 10.71 19.64 20.30
C LYS A 449 10.39 21.12 20.19
N LYS A 450 9.54 21.63 21.09
CA LYS A 450 9.40 23.04 21.52
C LYS A 450 8.10 23.19 22.31
N ASP A 451 8.20 23.15 23.63
CA ASP A 451 7.66 24.21 24.49
C ASP A 451 8.83 24.71 25.34
#